data_AF-A0A060C1Q5-F1
#
_entry.id   AF-A0A060C1Q5-F1
#
_cell.length_a   1.000
_cell.length_b   1.000
_cell.length_c   1.000
_cell.angle_alpha   90.00
_cell.angle_beta   90.00
_cell.angle_gamma   90.00
#
_symmetry.space_group_name_H-M   'P 1'
#
loop_
_entity.id
_entity.type
_entity.pdbx_description
1 polymer ?
#
loop_
_entity_poly.entity_id
_entity_poly.type
_entity_poly.pdbx_seq_one_letter_code
_entity_poly.pdbx_strand_id
1 'polypeptide(L)'
;GFGDRQVSRYVVQNGDTLWGIAAHFLARPWYWKEIWYNNPQIKNPHWIYPGDVISVVNIDGERRITISDGNSAYHGRYTGKTLEMA
;
A
#
# COMPACT_ATOMS: atom_id res chain seq x y z
N GLY A 1 -6.16 -9.95 -26.20
CA GLY A 1 -7.18 -9.08 -25.59
C GLY A 1 -6.71 -8.72 -24.20
N PHE A 2 -6.78 -7.44 -23.82
CA PHE A 2 -6.30 -6.93 -22.52
C PHE A 2 -7.48 -6.47 -21.64
N GLY A 3 -8.55 -7.26 -21.60
CA GLY A 3 -9.92 -6.78 -21.32
C GLY A 3 -10.36 -6.71 -19.84
N ASP A 4 -9.58 -7.20 -18.90
CA ASP A 4 -10.07 -7.48 -17.53
C ASP A 4 -9.26 -6.80 -16.42
N ARG A 5 -8.18 -6.08 -16.75
CA ARG A 5 -7.41 -5.33 -15.75
C ARG A 5 -8.15 -4.05 -15.33
N GLN A 6 -8.90 -4.13 -14.24
CA GLN A 6 -9.50 -2.97 -13.59
C GLN A 6 -8.61 -2.48 -12.46
N VAL A 7 -8.31 -1.18 -12.44
CA VAL A 7 -7.51 -0.54 -11.38
C VAL A 7 -8.37 0.48 -10.64
N SER A 8 -8.51 0.33 -9.33
CA SER A 8 -9.07 1.36 -8.44
C SER A 8 -7.95 2.00 -7.62
N ARG A 9 -8.05 3.29 -7.35
CA ARG A 9 -7.11 4.01 -6.49
C ARG A 9 -7.75 4.33 -5.15
N TYR A 10 -6.99 4.18 -4.08
CA TYR A 10 -7.37 4.53 -2.72
C TYR A 10 -6.27 5.36 -2.09
N VAL A 11 -6.62 6.49 -1.48
CA VAL A 11 -5.69 7.32 -0.72
C VAL A 11 -5.81 6.88 0.74
N VAL A 12 -4.69 6.45 1.32
CA VAL A 12 -4.61 6.04 2.73
C VAL A 12 -5.09 7.19 3.61
N GLN A 13 -5.93 6.87 4.60
CA GLN A 13 -6.49 7.80 5.55
C GLN A 13 -5.87 7.61 6.95
N ASN A 14 -6.09 8.56 7.84
CA ASN A 14 -5.65 8.42 9.23
C ASN A 14 -6.36 7.23 9.90
N GLY A 15 -5.58 6.36 10.55
CA GLY A 15 -6.05 5.14 11.20
C GLY A 15 -6.02 3.89 10.32
N ASP A 16 -5.70 4.02 9.03
CA ASP A 16 -5.53 2.86 8.17
C ASP A 16 -4.30 2.03 8.56
N THR A 17 -4.46 0.72 8.39
CA THR A 17 -3.39 -0.28 8.57
C THR A 17 -3.42 -1.24 7.38
N LEU A 18 -2.31 -1.93 7.11
CA LEU A 18 -2.32 -2.99 6.09
C LEU A 18 -3.37 -4.07 6.38
N TRP A 19 -3.65 -4.34 7.66
CA TRP A 19 -4.72 -5.23 8.10
C TRP A 19 -6.10 -4.72 7.70
N GLY A 20 -6.42 -3.45 8.01
CA GLY A 20 -7.69 -2.83 7.67
C GLY A 20 -7.90 -2.72 6.15
N ILE A 21 -6.86 -2.33 5.42
CA ILE A 21 -6.86 -2.27 3.96
C ILE A 21 -7.10 -3.65 3.34
N ALA A 22 -6.43 -4.70 3.85
CA ALA A 22 -6.67 -6.08 3.41
C ALA A 22 -8.10 -6.53 3.72
N ALA A 23 -8.64 -6.18 4.89
CA ALA A 23 -10.03 -6.49 5.24
C ALA A 23 -11.02 -5.79 4.29
N HIS A 24 -10.80 -4.51 3.98
CA HIS A 24 -11.69 -3.71 3.16
C HIS A 24 -11.72 -4.16 1.69
N PHE A 25 -10.53 -4.32 1.08
CA PHE A 25 -10.46 -4.56 -0.37
C PHE A 25 -10.42 -6.05 -0.74
N LEU A 26 -9.87 -6.90 0.13
CA LEU A 26 -9.68 -8.33 -0.15
C LEU A 26 -10.65 -9.21 0.65
N ALA A 27 -11.39 -8.67 1.61
CA ALA A 27 -12.18 -9.43 2.60
C ALA A 27 -11.34 -10.49 3.35
N ARG A 28 -10.03 -10.29 3.42
CA ARG A 28 -9.05 -11.25 3.97
C ARG A 28 -7.99 -10.49 4.76
N PRO A 29 -8.27 -10.06 6.01
CA PRO A 29 -7.35 -9.25 6.79
C PRO A 29 -5.93 -9.85 6.92
N TRP A 30 -5.81 -11.17 7.04
CA TRP A 30 -4.53 -11.89 7.15
C TRP A 30 -3.62 -11.77 5.91
N TYR A 31 -4.14 -11.31 4.77
CA TYR A 31 -3.35 -11.01 3.57
C TYR A 31 -2.47 -9.77 3.72
N TRP A 32 -2.57 -9.01 4.82
CA TRP A 32 -1.70 -7.86 5.07
C TRP A 32 -0.19 -8.18 4.91
N LYS A 33 0.23 -9.40 5.29
CA LYS A 33 1.62 -9.86 5.11
C LYS A 33 1.99 -9.97 3.64
N GLU A 34 1.07 -10.48 2.84
CA GLU A 34 1.27 -10.64 1.40
C GLU A 34 1.28 -9.28 0.68
N ILE A 35 0.43 -8.34 1.12
CA ILE A 35 0.52 -6.94 0.68
C ILE A 35 1.92 -6.40 0.99
N TRP A 36 2.44 -6.61 2.21
CA TRP A 36 3.78 -6.17 2.57
C TRP A 36 4.88 -6.84 1.72
N TYR A 37 4.87 -8.17 1.58
CA TYR A 37 5.87 -8.92 0.82
C TYR A 37 5.90 -8.52 -0.66
N ASN A 38 4.75 -8.23 -1.25
CA ASN A 38 4.64 -7.80 -2.64
C ASN A 38 4.99 -6.33 -2.87
N ASN A 39 5.20 -5.56 -1.81
CA ASN A 39 5.55 -4.14 -1.86
C ASN A 39 6.88 -3.90 -1.12
N PRO A 40 8.02 -4.39 -1.65
CA PRO A 40 9.33 -4.31 -0.98
C PRO A 40 9.87 -2.89 -0.79
N GLN A 41 9.21 -1.87 -1.37
CA GLN A 41 9.42 -0.46 -1.07
C GLN A 41 8.98 -0.08 0.36
N ILE A 42 8.04 -0.84 0.94
CA ILE A 42 7.60 -0.71 2.34
C ILE A 42 8.56 -1.53 3.22
N LYS A 43 9.61 -0.89 3.75
CA LYS A 43 10.60 -1.61 4.57
C LYS A 43 10.08 -2.05 5.94
N ASN A 44 9.11 -1.35 6.47
CA ASN A 44 8.40 -1.70 7.70
C ASN A 44 6.90 -1.71 7.40
N PRO A 45 6.16 -2.80 7.70
CA PRO A 45 4.73 -2.90 7.39
C PRO A 45 3.86 -1.85 8.10
N HIS A 46 4.38 -1.17 9.11
CA HIS A 46 3.72 -0.04 9.78
C HIS A 46 3.91 1.30 9.07
N TRP A 47 4.74 1.38 8.03
CA TRP A 47 5.01 2.61 7.27
C TRP A 47 4.07 2.76 6.08
N ILE A 48 2.79 2.77 6.38
CA ILE A 48 1.78 3.34 5.48
C ILE A 48 1.24 4.59 6.17
N TYR A 49 1.10 5.66 5.42
CA TYR A 49 0.76 6.96 5.97
C TYR A 49 -0.40 7.61 5.22
N PRO A 50 -1.19 8.47 5.90
CA PRO A 50 -2.20 9.25 5.22
C PRO A 50 -1.61 9.99 4.01
N GLY A 51 -2.26 9.84 2.85
CA GLY A 51 -1.79 10.41 1.59
C GLY A 51 -1.05 9.44 0.67
N ASP A 52 -0.64 8.26 1.16
CA ASP A 52 -0.12 7.21 0.27
C ASP A 52 -1.21 6.71 -0.67
N VAL A 53 -0.83 6.43 -1.92
CA VAL A 53 -1.77 5.95 -2.94
C VAL A 53 -1.62 4.45 -3.15
N ILE A 54 -2.70 3.75 -2.85
CA ILE A 54 -2.86 2.32 -3.08
C ILE A 54 -3.61 2.10 -4.40
N SER A 55 -3.04 1.27 -5.26
CA SER A 55 -3.73 0.71 -6.41
C SER A 55 -4.25 -0.69 -6.06
N VAL A 56 -5.55 -0.88 -6.25
CA VAL A 56 -6.22 -2.16 -6.18
C VAL A 56 -6.46 -2.63 -7.61
N VAL A 57 -5.79 -3.71 -8.00
CA VAL A 57 -5.83 -4.25 -9.35
C VAL A 57 -6.61 -5.55 -9.33
N ASN A 58 -7.61 -5.70 -10.22
CA ASN A 58 -8.17 -6.99 -10.55
C ASN A 58 -7.41 -7.58 -11.74
N ILE A 59 -6.89 -8.80 -11.59
CA ILE A 59 -6.20 -9.55 -12.65
C ILE A 59 -6.86 -10.93 -12.69
N ASP A 60 -7.53 -11.29 -13.79
CA ASP A 60 -8.20 -12.59 -13.94
C ASP A 60 -9.17 -12.94 -12.79
N GLY A 61 -9.82 -11.93 -12.21
CA GLY A 61 -10.73 -12.07 -11.07
C GLY A 61 -10.06 -12.08 -9.69
N GLU A 62 -8.73 -12.01 -9.62
CA GLU A 62 -7.97 -11.88 -8.38
C GLU A 62 -7.67 -10.41 -8.05
N ARG A 63 -8.06 -9.98 -6.86
CA ARG A 63 -7.70 -8.65 -6.33
C ARG A 63 -6.28 -8.67 -5.77
N ARG A 64 -5.44 -7.76 -6.24
CA ARG A 64 -4.09 -7.50 -5.72
C ARG A 64 -3.94 -6.04 -5.32
N ILE A 65 -3.10 -5.80 -4.32
CA ILE A 65 -2.82 -4.47 -3.77
C ILE A 65 -1.38 -4.10 -4.07
N THR A 66 -1.18 -2.95 -4.71
CA THR A 66 0.14 -2.36 -4.92
C THR A 66 0.17 -0.93 -4.40
N ILE A 67 1.26 -0.52 -3.76
CA ILE A 67 1.44 0.87 -3.32
C ILE A 67 2.18 1.62 -4.43
N SER A 68 1.50 2.62 -5.01
CA SER A 68 1.88 3.25 -6.29
C SER A 68 2.71 4.51 -6.09
N ASP A 69 2.38 5.29 -5.07
CA ASP A 69 3.09 6.49 -4.65
C ASP A 69 3.02 6.55 -3.12
N GLY A 70 4.12 6.21 -2.47
CA GLY A 70 4.33 6.62 -1.09
C GLY A 70 4.78 8.07 -1.15
N ASN A 71 4.08 9.01 -0.50
CA ASN A 71 4.44 10.42 -0.61
C ASN A 71 5.92 10.59 -0.21
N SER A 72 6.75 10.95 -1.19
CA SER A 72 8.22 10.97 -1.07
C SER A 72 8.70 11.93 0.03
N ALA A 73 7.89 12.93 0.40
CA ALA A 73 8.17 13.83 1.52
C ALA A 73 8.03 13.13 2.90
N TYR A 74 7.10 12.19 3.05
CA TYR A 74 6.94 11.40 4.28
C TYR A 74 7.89 10.21 4.31
N HIS A 75 8.07 9.52 3.17
CA HIS A 75 9.02 8.42 3.07
C HIS A 75 10.46 8.89 3.31
N GLY A 76 10.86 10.08 2.82
CA GLY A 76 12.20 10.63 3.06
C GLY A 76 12.58 10.79 4.54
N ARG A 77 11.61 11.06 5.44
CA ARG A 77 11.88 11.23 6.88
C ARG A 77 11.94 9.93 7.68
N TYR A 78 11.32 8.85 7.21
CA TYR A 78 11.17 7.62 8.00
C TYR A 78 11.75 6.36 7.33
N THR A 79 12.11 6.38 6.03
CA THR A 79 12.68 5.20 5.33
C THR A 79 14.20 5.10 5.38
N GLY A 80 14.87 5.80 6.29
CA GLY A 80 16.32 5.66 6.48
C GLY A 80 17.22 6.34 5.44
N LYS A 81 16.72 7.38 4.72
CA LYS A 81 17.60 8.42 4.16
C LYS A 81 17.77 9.50 5.22
N THR A 82 18.82 9.33 6.01
CA THR A 82 19.43 10.24 6.98
C THR A 82 18.48 11.04 7.88
N LEU A 83 18.44 10.61 9.14
CA LEU A 83 18.08 11.43 10.29
C LEU A 83 19.13 12.55 10.43
N GLU A 84 19.02 13.61 9.63
CA GLU A 84 19.69 14.88 9.88
C GLU A 84 18.60 15.94 9.96
N MET A 85 18.06 16.14 11.15
CA MET A 85 17.33 17.36 11.47
C MET A 85 17.89 17.91 12.78
N ALA A 86 18.44 19.11 12.63
CA ALA A 86 18.89 20.06 13.64
C ALA A 86 17.86 20.31 14.75
#